data_AF-A0A6C0B2E8-F1
#
_entry.id   AF-A0A6C0B2E8-F1
#
_cell.length_a   1.000
_cell.length_b   1.000
_cell.length_c   1.000
_cell.angle_alpha   90.00
_cell.angle_beta   90.00
_cell.angle_gamma   90.00
#
_symmetry.space_group_name_H-M   'P 1'
#
loop_
_entity.id
_entity.type
_entity.pdbx_description
1 polymer ?
#
loop_
_entity_poly.entity_id
_entity_poly.type
_entity_poly.pdbx_seq_one_letter_code
_entity_poly.pdbx_strand_id
1 'polypeptide(L)'
;MRFHNKHLDILANGQAKILVFDCEFWHVLGETGDQGYMFPPNEDFFFMPREIGGFLLTKNVDGSWSYINPFFVTLSKPKREVSFTISKYATVESSTAKKLDILEGKLGLSWGVSFPSRLSPEGQEALKEGIKLYTDDPNIKAHHKPPSWYKVFMKHYSESTIIVKGTGDIEALQNASKMYEFEYLPPRHIVDIALWNPQSRKKCGTAKLEGTYNCIKKLLKSEIKEIASHLPLEKAHDPTTDASMTLIVAMYILSIKK
;
A
#
# COMPACT_ATOMS: atom_id res chain seq x y z
N MET A 1 6.67 10.87 -18.59
CA MET A 1 7.55 10.03 -19.46
C MET A 1 6.69 9.17 -20.38
N ARG A 2 7.17 8.81 -21.58
CA ARG A 2 6.48 7.91 -22.53
C ARG A 2 7.38 6.79 -23.02
N PHE A 3 6.84 5.58 -23.16
CA PHE A 3 7.59 4.40 -23.58
C PHE A 3 6.67 3.30 -24.14
N HIS A 4 7.18 2.46 -25.05
CA HIS A 4 6.48 1.26 -25.50
C HIS A 4 6.95 0.05 -24.69
N ASN A 5 6.03 -0.75 -24.17
CA ASN A 5 6.41 -1.95 -23.42
C ASN A 5 5.37 -3.07 -23.52
N LYS A 6 5.74 -4.16 -24.19
CA LYS A 6 4.87 -5.34 -24.38
C LYS A 6 4.37 -5.98 -23.08
N HIS A 7 5.15 -5.91 -21.99
CA HIS A 7 4.73 -6.50 -20.72
C HIS A 7 3.63 -5.65 -20.09
N LEU A 8 3.70 -4.32 -20.21
CA LEU A 8 2.59 -3.46 -19.81
C LEU A 8 1.35 -3.72 -20.67
N ASP A 9 1.51 -3.95 -21.98
CA ASP A 9 0.37 -4.28 -22.85
C ASP A 9 -0.35 -5.56 -22.40
N ILE A 10 0.41 -6.58 -21.98
CA ILE A 10 -0.14 -7.82 -21.44
C ILE A 10 -0.77 -7.57 -20.06
N LEU A 11 -0.05 -6.90 -19.14
CA LEU A 11 -0.56 -6.59 -17.79
C LEU A 11 -1.85 -5.78 -17.85
N ALA A 12 -1.97 -4.87 -18.81
CA ALA A 12 -3.14 -4.02 -18.96
C ALA A 12 -4.43 -4.80 -19.22
N ASN A 13 -4.34 -6.02 -19.76
CA ASN A 13 -5.50 -6.84 -20.10
C ASN A 13 -6.56 -6.06 -20.92
N GLY A 14 -6.10 -5.38 -21.97
CA GLY A 14 -6.93 -4.57 -22.86
C GLY A 14 -7.36 -3.20 -22.29
N GLN A 15 -7.03 -2.87 -21.05
CA GLN A 15 -7.36 -1.57 -20.45
C GLN A 15 -6.39 -0.46 -20.87
N ALA A 16 -6.86 0.78 -20.87
CA ALA A 16 -6.04 1.96 -21.12
C ALA A 16 -5.35 2.50 -19.86
N LYS A 17 -5.66 1.96 -18.67
CA LYS A 17 -5.10 2.41 -17.39
C LYS A 17 -4.59 1.21 -16.59
N ILE A 18 -3.38 1.36 -16.05
CA ILE A 18 -2.84 0.49 -15.01
C ILE A 18 -2.58 1.34 -13.78
N LEU A 19 -3.23 1.01 -12.68
CA LEU A 19 -2.97 1.62 -11.38
C LEU A 19 -2.15 0.64 -10.55
N VAL A 20 -0.99 1.10 -10.07
CA VAL A 20 -0.15 0.34 -9.15
C VAL A 20 -0.06 1.14 -7.88
N PHE A 21 -0.38 0.51 -6.76
CA PHE A 21 -0.40 1.17 -5.46
C PHE A 21 -0.15 0.16 -4.35
N ASP A 22 0.21 0.68 -3.19
CA ASP A 22 0.39 -0.03 -1.94
C ASP A 22 -0.18 0.84 -0.81
N CYS A 23 -0.66 0.21 0.25
CA CYS A 23 -1.23 0.89 1.41
C CYS A 23 -0.47 0.55 2.68
N GLU A 24 -0.26 1.55 3.53
CA GLU A 24 0.00 1.33 4.95
C GLU A 24 -1.27 1.57 5.74
N PHE A 25 -1.47 0.80 6.81
CA PHE A 25 -2.79 0.69 7.43
C PHE A 25 -2.92 1.38 8.78
N TRP A 26 -4.13 1.89 9.04
CA TRP A 26 -4.71 1.92 10.36
C TRP A 26 -5.26 0.52 10.66
N HIS A 27 -4.89 -0.07 11.80
CA HIS A 27 -5.67 -1.17 12.34
C HIS A 27 -6.81 -0.56 13.15
N VAL A 28 -8.05 -0.84 12.75
CA VAL A 28 -9.25 -0.27 13.36
C VAL A 28 -9.95 -1.35 14.15
N LEU A 29 -10.15 -1.12 15.44
CA LEU A 29 -10.84 -2.08 16.29
C LEU A 29 -12.28 -2.26 15.80
N GLY A 30 -12.68 -3.52 15.61
CA GLY A 30 -14.05 -3.88 15.31
C GLY A 30 -14.96 -3.74 16.53
N GLU A 31 -16.23 -3.48 16.28
CA GLU A 31 -17.28 -3.42 17.28
C GLU A 31 -18.20 -4.64 17.15
N THR A 32 -18.85 -5.03 18.26
CA THR A 32 -19.83 -6.12 18.23
C THR A 32 -20.94 -5.82 17.22
N GLY A 33 -21.17 -6.74 16.28
CA GLY A 33 -22.19 -6.57 15.25
C GLY A 33 -21.71 -5.85 13.98
N ASP A 34 -20.41 -5.59 13.84
CA ASP A 34 -19.80 -5.12 12.59
C ASP A 34 -19.96 -6.13 11.45
N GLN A 35 -21.14 -6.13 10.83
CA GLN A 35 -21.42 -6.95 9.66
C GLN A 35 -20.91 -6.24 8.41
N GLY A 36 -19.98 -6.87 7.70
CA GLY A 36 -19.52 -6.49 6.37
C GLY A 36 -18.35 -5.51 6.32
N TYR A 37 -17.57 -5.37 7.38
CA TYR A 37 -16.14 -5.09 7.23
C TYR A 37 -15.40 -6.40 6.99
N MET A 38 -14.25 -6.36 6.34
CA MET A 38 -13.39 -7.52 6.16
C MET A 38 -12.26 -7.47 7.18
N PHE A 39 -12.26 -8.50 8.02
CA PHE A 39 -11.29 -8.72 9.07
C PHE A 39 -10.26 -9.72 8.57
N PRO A 40 -8.96 -9.53 8.89
CA PRO A 40 -7.99 -10.58 8.74
C PRO A 40 -8.40 -11.82 9.55
N PRO A 41 -8.00 -13.04 9.12
CA PRO A 41 -8.34 -14.25 9.84
C PRO A 41 -7.87 -14.24 11.30
N ASN A 42 -8.78 -14.54 12.22
CA ASN A 42 -8.55 -14.58 13.67
C ASN A 42 -8.23 -13.22 14.33
N GLU A 43 -8.46 -12.11 13.62
CA GLU A 43 -8.33 -10.78 14.18
C GLU A 43 -9.69 -10.14 14.42
N ASP A 44 -9.76 -9.27 15.43
CA ASP A 44 -10.95 -8.48 15.77
C ASP A 44 -10.82 -7.00 15.37
N PHE A 45 -9.82 -6.71 14.54
CA PHE A 45 -9.62 -5.43 13.89
C PHE A 45 -9.66 -5.59 12.37
N PHE A 46 -9.94 -4.51 11.66
CA PHE A 46 -9.88 -4.47 10.20
C PHE A 46 -8.96 -3.35 9.74
N PHE A 47 -8.51 -3.44 8.49
CA PHE A 47 -7.60 -2.46 7.94
C PHE A 47 -8.35 -1.32 7.27
N MET A 48 -7.82 -0.11 7.44
CA MET A 48 -8.13 1.05 6.62
C MET A 48 -6.84 1.70 6.12
N PRO A 49 -6.81 2.27 4.91
CA PRO A 49 -5.62 2.96 4.44
C PRO A 49 -5.33 4.18 5.32
N ARG A 50 -4.11 4.22 5.84
CA ARG A 50 -3.48 5.36 6.51
C ARG A 50 -2.62 6.14 5.54
N GLU A 51 -1.86 5.44 4.72
CA GLU A 51 -1.04 5.99 3.65
C GLU A 51 -1.32 5.22 2.37
N ILE A 52 -1.37 5.91 1.24
CA ILE A 52 -1.49 5.29 -0.08
C ILE A 52 -0.43 5.92 -0.96
N GLY A 53 0.44 5.08 -1.52
CA GLY A 53 1.42 5.49 -2.51
C GLY A 53 1.29 4.65 -3.77
N GLY A 54 1.60 5.26 -4.91
CA GLY A 54 1.46 4.58 -6.18
C GLY A 54 1.59 5.51 -7.37
N PHE A 55 1.15 5.02 -8.53
CA PHE A 55 1.17 5.78 -9.76
C PHE A 55 0.20 5.19 -10.79
N LEU A 56 -0.17 6.01 -11.76
CA LEU A 56 -1.03 5.65 -12.87
C LEU A 56 -0.24 5.61 -14.17
N LEU A 57 -0.30 4.47 -14.86
CA LEU A 57 0.16 4.34 -16.24
C LEU A 57 -1.05 4.45 -17.18
N THR A 58 -0.97 5.34 -18.16
CA THR A 58 -2.05 5.55 -19.13
C THR A 58 -1.58 5.27 -20.54
N LYS A 59 -2.33 4.46 -21.29
CA LYS A 59 -2.05 4.16 -22.69
C LYS A 59 -2.49 5.32 -23.58
N ASN A 60 -1.57 5.78 -24.43
CA ASN A 60 -1.83 6.81 -25.44
C ASN A 60 -2.37 6.16 -26.74
N VAL A 61 -2.89 7.00 -27.64
CA VAL A 61 -3.46 6.57 -28.93
C VAL A 61 -2.42 5.89 -29.82
N ASP A 62 -1.16 6.33 -29.77
CA ASP A 62 -0.04 5.73 -30.49
C ASP A 62 0.42 4.37 -29.92
N GLY A 63 -0.23 3.89 -28.85
CA GLY A 63 0.09 2.65 -28.17
C GLY A 63 1.22 2.76 -27.14
N SER A 64 1.85 3.94 -26.98
CA SER A 64 2.83 4.17 -25.91
C SER A 64 2.15 4.31 -24.54
N TRP A 65 2.88 4.02 -23.47
CA TRP A 65 2.46 4.21 -22.09
C TRP A 65 3.03 5.49 -21.53
N SER A 66 2.17 6.31 -20.92
CA SER A 66 2.54 7.48 -20.15
C SER A 66 2.65 7.13 -18.67
N TYR A 67 3.81 7.41 -18.08
CA TYR A 67 4.00 7.49 -16.63
C TYR A 67 4.01 8.96 -16.22
N ILE A 68 3.10 9.33 -15.33
CA ILE A 68 3.05 10.62 -14.67
C ILE A 68 3.38 10.36 -13.20
N ASN A 69 4.24 11.21 -12.64
CA ASN A 69 4.80 11.21 -11.29
C ASN A 69 4.06 10.36 -10.24
N PRO A 70 4.79 9.73 -9.32
CA PRO A 70 4.15 9.00 -8.24
C PRO A 70 3.32 9.94 -7.37
N PHE A 71 2.26 9.41 -6.77
CA PHE A 71 1.50 10.08 -5.74
C PHE A 71 1.78 9.41 -4.40
N PHE A 72 1.78 10.20 -3.34
CA PHE A 72 1.79 9.75 -1.96
C PHE A 72 0.76 10.58 -1.19
N VAL A 73 -0.13 9.91 -0.46
CA VAL A 73 -1.25 10.52 0.25
C VAL A 73 -1.38 9.90 1.63
N THR A 74 -1.59 10.75 2.64
CA THR A 74 -1.92 10.32 4.00
C THR A 74 -3.37 10.66 4.33
N LEU A 75 -4.01 9.82 5.14
CA LEU A 75 -5.45 9.84 5.35
C LEU A 75 -5.79 9.91 6.82
N SER A 76 -6.89 10.59 7.12
CA SER A 76 -7.31 10.87 8.49
C SER A 76 -7.53 9.58 9.27
N LYS A 77 -7.12 9.59 10.54
CA LYS A 77 -7.46 8.55 11.50
C LYS A 77 -8.99 8.37 11.53
N PRO A 78 -9.52 7.15 11.44
CA PRO A 78 -10.95 6.93 11.62
C PRO A 78 -11.39 7.29 13.04
N LYS A 79 -12.69 7.57 13.21
CA LYS A 79 -13.27 7.95 14.50
C LYS A 79 -13.17 6.83 15.56
N ARG A 80 -13.08 5.58 15.12
CA ARG A 80 -12.93 4.38 15.97
C ARG A 80 -11.55 4.28 16.61
N GLU A 81 -11.42 3.38 17.59
CA GLU A 81 -10.13 3.02 18.16
C GLU A 81 -9.19 2.48 17.08
N VAL A 82 -7.93 2.91 17.13
CA VAL A 82 -6.89 2.40 16.24
C VAL A 82 -5.68 1.97 17.04
N SER A 83 -4.91 1.03 16.48
CA SER A 83 -3.67 0.58 17.08
C SER A 83 -2.53 1.59 16.90
N PHE A 84 -1.38 1.29 17.50
CA PHE A 84 -0.18 2.10 17.39
C PHE A 84 0.38 2.12 15.97
N THR A 85 0.88 3.28 15.52
CA THR A 85 1.60 3.44 14.25
C THR A 85 3.09 3.31 14.46
N ILE A 86 3.68 2.18 14.06
CA ILE A 86 5.12 1.97 14.16
C ILE A 86 5.87 2.67 13.05
N SER A 87 7.10 3.11 13.35
CA SER A 87 7.98 3.81 12.40
C SER A 87 8.29 2.98 11.16
N LYS A 88 8.43 1.65 11.32
CA LYS A 88 8.82 0.72 10.26
C LYS A 88 7.90 0.76 9.05
N TYR A 89 6.62 1.05 9.28
CA TYR A 89 5.57 1.05 8.27
C TYR A 89 5.05 2.46 8.00
N ALA A 90 5.75 3.50 8.45
CA ALA A 90 5.29 4.88 8.36
C ALA A 90 6.30 5.75 7.63
N THR A 91 5.83 6.53 6.65
CA THR A 91 6.68 7.42 5.84
C THR A 91 6.94 8.73 6.58
N VAL A 92 7.49 8.66 7.80
CA VAL A 92 7.78 9.82 8.65
C VAL A 92 9.25 10.24 8.56
N GLU A 93 9.58 11.45 9.02
CA GLU A 93 10.96 11.89 9.13
C GLU A 93 11.76 11.01 10.11
N SER A 94 13.07 10.88 9.88
CA SER A 94 13.92 10.01 10.72
C SER A 94 13.92 10.40 12.20
N SER A 95 13.68 11.69 12.50
CA SER A 95 13.56 12.17 13.89
C SER A 95 12.24 11.74 14.55
N THR A 96 11.15 11.68 13.78
CA THR A 96 9.85 11.16 14.22
C THR A 96 9.91 9.65 14.39
N ALA A 97 10.51 8.94 13.43
CA ALA A 97 10.70 7.48 13.50
C ALA A 97 11.35 7.04 14.82
N LYS A 98 12.48 7.65 15.20
CA LYS A 98 13.19 7.34 16.45
C LYS A 98 12.33 7.52 17.70
N LYS A 99 11.46 8.53 17.70
CA LYS A 99 10.56 8.77 18.84
C LYS A 99 9.41 7.77 18.86
N LEU A 100 8.87 7.39 17.71
CA LEU A 100 7.89 6.31 17.61
C LEU A 100 8.47 4.99 18.14
N ASP A 101 9.72 4.67 17.82
CA ASP A 101 10.39 3.45 18.33
C ASP A 101 10.47 3.42 19.87
N ILE A 102 10.77 4.58 20.47
CA ILE A 102 10.81 4.71 21.94
C ILE A 102 9.42 4.51 22.55
N LEU A 103 8.38 5.05 21.91
CA LEU A 103 7.00 4.94 22.36
C LEU A 103 6.44 3.53 22.17
N GLU A 104 6.82 2.83 21.10
CA GLU A 104 6.46 1.42 20.87
C GLU A 104 6.91 0.55 22.05
N GLY A 105 8.12 0.79 22.56
CA GLY A 105 8.66 0.07 23.72
C GLY A 105 7.85 0.25 25.03
N LYS A 106 6.97 1.25 25.10
CA LYS A 106 6.12 1.54 26.28
C LYS A 106 4.72 0.95 26.20
N LEU A 107 4.33 0.36 25.06
CA LEU A 107 2.98 -0.15 24.85
C LEU A 107 2.65 -1.35 25.74
N GLY A 108 3.64 -2.16 26.10
CA GLY A 108 3.45 -3.40 26.86
C GLY A 108 2.72 -4.51 26.09
N LEU A 109 2.34 -4.26 24.83
CA LEU A 109 1.70 -5.18 23.89
C LEU A 109 2.34 -5.02 22.51
N SER A 110 2.13 -5.99 21.63
CA SER A 110 2.49 -5.83 20.21
C SER A 110 1.69 -4.68 19.59
N TRP A 111 2.38 -3.80 18.86
CA TRP A 111 1.83 -2.57 18.28
C TRP A 111 0.51 -2.79 17.52
N GLY A 112 0.39 -3.92 16.81
CA GLY A 112 -0.75 -4.22 15.95
C GLY A 112 -2.05 -4.47 16.70
N VAL A 113 -1.96 -4.76 18.00
CA VAL A 113 -3.10 -4.99 18.91
C VAL A 113 -3.16 -3.99 20.06
N SER A 114 -2.30 -2.96 20.04
CA SER A 114 -2.24 -1.90 21.04
C SER A 114 -3.35 -0.86 20.85
N PHE A 115 -4.59 -1.25 21.16
CA PHE A 115 -5.76 -0.36 21.15
C PHE A 115 -5.93 0.35 22.51
N PRO A 116 -6.50 1.57 22.56
CA PRO A 116 -6.74 2.31 23.81
C PRO A 116 -7.41 1.45 24.89
N SER A 117 -8.45 0.70 24.53
CA SER A 117 -9.21 -0.18 25.43
C SER A 117 -8.41 -1.36 26.01
N ARG A 118 -7.24 -1.68 25.47
CA ARG A 118 -6.41 -2.84 25.86
C ARG A 118 -5.13 -2.47 26.60
N LEU A 119 -4.79 -1.18 26.60
CA LEU A 119 -3.51 -0.70 27.11
C LEU A 119 -3.62 -0.27 28.57
N SER A 120 -2.50 -0.42 29.30
CA SER A 120 -2.30 0.22 30.60
C SER A 120 -2.35 1.75 30.47
N PRO A 121 -2.50 2.52 31.56
CA PRO A 121 -2.45 3.98 31.48
C PRO A 121 -1.19 4.53 30.82
N GLU A 122 -0.03 3.92 31.07
CA GLU A 122 1.23 4.28 30.41
C GLU A 122 1.20 3.96 28.91
N GLY A 123 0.70 2.78 28.52
CA GLY A 123 0.55 2.40 27.12
C GLY A 123 -0.44 3.29 26.37
N GLN A 124 -1.53 3.72 27.02
CA GLN A 124 -2.51 4.65 26.43
C GLN A 124 -1.89 6.02 26.15
N GLU A 125 -1.09 6.54 27.08
CA GLU A 125 -0.38 7.81 26.85
C GLU A 125 0.65 7.67 25.74
N ALA A 126 1.41 6.57 25.71
CA ALA A 126 2.36 6.28 24.63
C ALA A 126 1.65 6.18 23.26
N LEU A 127 0.49 5.54 23.20
CA LEU A 127 -0.33 5.46 21.99
C LEU A 127 -0.81 6.83 21.52
N LYS A 128 -1.36 7.62 22.44
CA LYS A 128 -1.85 8.97 22.15
C LYS A 128 -0.73 9.87 21.66
N GLU A 129 0.43 9.85 22.33
CA GLU A 129 1.62 10.59 21.90
C GLU A 129 2.11 10.12 20.54
N GLY A 130 2.14 8.80 20.29
CA GLY A 130 2.57 8.24 19.01
C GLY A 130 1.67 8.63 17.84
N ILE A 131 0.35 8.54 18.01
CA ILE A 131 -0.61 8.99 16.98
C ILE A 131 -0.47 10.49 16.71
N LYS A 132 -0.30 11.29 17.78
CA LYS A 132 -0.08 12.73 17.63
C LYS A 132 1.21 13.00 16.88
N LEU A 133 2.30 12.36 17.27
CA LEU A 133 3.61 12.53 16.66
C LEU A 133 3.61 12.15 15.18
N TYR A 134 2.97 11.03 14.83
CA TYR A 134 2.75 10.62 13.44
C TYR A 134 1.97 11.69 12.66
N THR A 135 0.82 12.12 13.20
CA THR A 135 -0.05 13.10 12.55
C THR A 135 0.61 14.47 12.43
N ASP A 136 1.51 14.80 13.36
CA ASP A 136 2.23 16.06 13.41
C ASP A 136 3.49 16.11 12.56
N ASP A 137 3.94 14.96 12.05
CA ASP A 137 5.12 14.84 11.21
C ASP A 137 5.02 15.70 9.93
N PRO A 138 6.08 16.44 9.55
CA PRO A 138 6.04 17.32 8.38
C PRO A 138 5.67 16.61 7.08
N ASN A 139 6.19 15.41 6.82
CA ASN A 139 5.91 14.67 5.60
C ASN A 139 4.46 14.20 5.57
N ILE A 140 3.96 13.70 6.70
CA ILE A 140 2.57 13.25 6.84
C ILE A 140 1.59 14.41 6.64
N LYS A 141 1.85 15.57 7.26
CA LYS A 141 1.02 16.77 7.09
C LYS A 141 1.01 17.29 5.66
N ALA A 142 2.17 17.36 5.01
CA ALA A 142 2.29 17.89 3.65
C ALA A 142 1.48 17.08 2.63
N HIS A 143 1.30 15.78 2.87
CA HIS A 143 0.61 14.85 1.97
C HIS A 143 -0.82 14.51 2.44
N HIS A 144 -1.31 15.17 3.48
CA HIS A 144 -2.61 14.87 4.05
C HIS A 144 -3.76 15.22 3.11
N LYS A 145 -4.73 14.30 3.00
CA LYS A 145 -5.97 14.50 2.25
C LYS A 145 -7.19 14.17 3.12
N PRO A 146 -8.30 14.91 2.95
CA PRO A 146 -9.55 14.58 3.61
C PRO A 146 -10.15 13.29 3.02
N PRO A 147 -11.10 12.63 3.73
CA PRO A 147 -11.77 11.42 3.25
C PRO A 147 -12.43 11.57 1.86
N SER A 148 -12.84 12.78 1.46
CA SER A 148 -13.40 13.01 0.12
C SER A 148 -12.43 12.68 -1.03
N TRP A 149 -11.12 12.66 -0.77
CA TRP A 149 -10.11 12.26 -1.75
C TRP A 149 -10.26 10.80 -2.20
N TYR A 150 -10.77 9.92 -1.34
CA TYR A 150 -11.06 8.52 -1.70
C TYR A 150 -11.93 8.43 -2.95
N LYS A 151 -12.92 9.31 -3.13
CA LYS A 151 -13.80 9.29 -4.31
C LYS A 151 -13.02 9.47 -5.61
N VAL A 152 -12.01 10.35 -5.61
CA VAL A 152 -11.15 10.59 -6.77
C VAL A 152 -10.28 9.36 -7.03
N PHE A 153 -9.65 8.82 -6.00
CA PHE A 153 -8.82 7.63 -6.11
C PHE A 153 -9.63 6.41 -6.59
N MET A 154 -10.81 6.16 -6.01
CA MET A 154 -11.67 5.04 -6.35
C MET A 154 -12.21 5.12 -7.78
N LYS A 155 -12.40 6.32 -8.33
CA LYS A 155 -12.70 6.47 -9.75
C LYS A 155 -11.57 5.89 -10.61
N HIS A 156 -10.33 6.32 -10.37
CA HIS A 156 -9.17 5.78 -11.09
C HIS A 156 -9.01 4.28 -10.88
N TYR A 157 -9.19 3.79 -9.65
CA TYR A 157 -9.17 2.38 -9.31
C TYR A 157 -10.17 1.56 -10.15
N SER A 158 -11.43 1.98 -10.18
CA SER A 158 -12.51 1.28 -10.91
C SER A 158 -12.36 1.30 -12.44
N GLU A 159 -11.62 2.29 -12.97
CA GLU A 159 -11.34 2.44 -14.40
C GLU A 159 -10.04 1.74 -14.85
N SER A 160 -9.31 1.11 -13.92
CA SER A 160 -7.97 0.56 -14.18
C SER A 160 -7.92 -0.95 -14.05
N THR A 161 -6.94 -1.54 -14.74
CA THR A 161 -6.31 -2.76 -14.22
C THR A 161 -5.46 -2.38 -13.02
N ILE A 162 -5.62 -3.07 -11.90
CA ILE A 162 -4.75 -2.86 -10.73
C ILE A 162 -3.69 -3.94 -10.64
N ILE A 163 -2.51 -3.59 -10.12
CA ILE A 163 -1.45 -4.53 -9.80
C ILE A 163 -1.15 -4.42 -8.31
N VAL A 164 -1.29 -5.54 -7.59
CA VAL A 164 -1.21 -5.59 -6.13
C VAL A 164 -0.43 -6.81 -5.66
N LYS A 165 -0.08 -6.85 -4.38
CA LYS A 165 0.52 -8.02 -3.72
C LYS A 165 -0.38 -8.55 -2.61
N GLY A 166 -1.31 -9.42 -2.99
CA GLY A 166 -2.36 -9.94 -2.12
C GLY A 166 -3.57 -9.00 -2.10
N THR A 167 -4.55 -9.33 -1.26
CA THR A 167 -5.85 -8.66 -1.21
C THR A 167 -5.95 -7.57 -0.15
N GLY A 168 -4.95 -7.43 0.74
CA GLY A 168 -5.01 -6.51 1.89
C GLY A 168 -5.30 -5.05 1.51
N ASP A 169 -4.65 -4.53 0.47
CA ASP A 169 -4.89 -3.16 -0.01
C ASP A 169 -6.32 -2.98 -0.55
N ILE A 170 -6.84 -3.99 -1.24
CA ILE A 170 -8.19 -4.01 -1.80
C ILE A 170 -9.22 -4.07 -0.66
N GLU A 171 -9.00 -4.96 0.30
CA GLU A 171 -9.87 -5.14 1.46
C GLU A 171 -9.92 -3.86 2.30
N ALA A 172 -8.79 -3.19 2.48
CA ALA A 172 -8.73 -1.92 3.19
C ALA A 172 -9.51 -0.80 2.46
N LEU A 173 -9.43 -0.73 1.13
CA LEU A 173 -10.23 0.22 0.34
C LEU A 173 -11.74 -0.05 0.45
N GLN A 174 -12.15 -1.32 0.43
CA GLN A 174 -13.55 -1.72 0.64
C GLN A 174 -14.04 -1.36 2.06
N ASN A 175 -13.21 -1.56 3.07
CA ASN A 175 -13.50 -1.12 4.44
C ASN A 175 -13.63 0.41 4.52
N ALA A 176 -12.75 1.16 3.85
CA ALA A 176 -12.87 2.61 3.75
C ALA A 176 -14.15 3.04 3.03
N SER A 177 -14.54 2.35 1.95
CA SER A 177 -15.81 2.57 1.24
C SER A 177 -17.00 2.49 2.16
N LYS A 178 -17.01 1.44 2.97
CA LYS A 178 -18.07 1.23 3.94
C LYS A 178 -18.07 2.30 5.04
N MET A 179 -16.92 2.56 5.65
CA MET A 179 -16.84 3.49 6.78
C MET A 179 -17.23 4.92 6.40
N TYR A 180 -16.88 5.36 5.20
CA TYR A 180 -17.14 6.71 4.71
C TYR A 180 -18.32 6.78 3.73
N GLU A 181 -19.13 5.71 3.68
CA GLU A 181 -20.38 5.64 2.91
C GLU A 181 -20.22 6.03 1.43
N PHE A 182 -19.14 5.57 0.80
CA PHE A 182 -18.98 5.65 -0.65
C PHE A 182 -19.21 4.29 -1.31
N GLU A 183 -19.75 4.32 -2.52
CA GLU A 183 -19.92 3.11 -3.33
C GLU A 183 -18.54 2.52 -3.67
N TYR A 184 -18.37 1.23 -3.38
CA TYR A 184 -17.21 0.48 -3.83
C TYR A 184 -17.47 -0.06 -5.24
N LEU A 185 -16.69 0.43 -6.21
CA LEU A 185 -16.65 -0.11 -7.56
C LEU A 185 -15.40 -0.97 -7.73
N PRO A 186 -15.52 -2.25 -8.15
CA PRO A 186 -14.37 -3.10 -8.35
C PRO A 186 -13.49 -2.59 -9.52
N PRO A 187 -12.19 -2.93 -9.54
CA PRO A 187 -11.31 -2.59 -10.64
C PRO A 187 -11.68 -3.41 -11.88
N ARG A 188 -11.26 -2.95 -13.08
CA ARG A 188 -11.54 -3.67 -14.33
C ARG A 188 -10.86 -5.03 -14.40
N HIS A 189 -9.68 -5.12 -13.82
CA HIS A 189 -8.90 -6.35 -13.73
C HIS A 189 -7.92 -6.27 -12.56
N ILE A 190 -7.52 -7.43 -12.03
CA ILE A 190 -6.58 -7.52 -10.90
C ILE A 190 -5.44 -8.44 -11.32
N VAL A 191 -4.22 -7.92 -11.25
CA VAL A 191 -2.99 -8.70 -11.33
C VAL A 191 -2.42 -8.83 -9.92
N ASP A 192 -2.60 -9.99 -9.30
CA ASP A 192 -2.04 -10.28 -7.98
C ASP A 192 -0.72 -11.05 -8.09
N ILE A 193 0.38 -10.41 -7.69
CA ILE A 193 1.71 -11.03 -7.69
C ILE A 193 1.90 -12.02 -6.53
N ALA A 194 1.05 -11.99 -5.50
CA ALA A 194 1.10 -12.92 -4.37
C ALA A 194 0.75 -14.35 -4.78
N LEU A 195 0.04 -14.55 -5.90
CA LEU A 195 -0.16 -15.86 -6.52
C LEU A 195 1.17 -16.55 -6.87
N TRP A 196 2.25 -15.77 -7.04
CA TRP A 196 3.58 -16.29 -7.31
C TRP A 196 4.43 -16.52 -6.05
N ASN A 197 3.91 -16.26 -4.84
CA ASN A 197 4.63 -16.42 -3.57
C ASN A 197 5.27 -17.81 -3.37
N PRO A 198 4.63 -18.95 -3.72
CA PRO A 198 5.29 -20.26 -3.62
C PRO A 198 6.57 -20.32 -4.46
N GLN A 199 6.54 -19.72 -5.65
CA GLN A 199 7.67 -19.68 -6.55
C GLN A 199 8.73 -18.67 -6.10
N SER A 200 8.35 -17.53 -5.51
CA SER A 200 9.27 -16.60 -4.84
C SER A 200 10.04 -17.30 -3.73
N ARG A 201 9.37 -18.03 -2.83
CA ARG A 201 10.04 -18.77 -1.74
C ARG A 201 11.03 -19.78 -2.30
N LYS A 202 10.62 -20.54 -3.32
CA LYS A 202 11.48 -21.55 -3.97
C LYS A 202 12.72 -20.95 -4.62
N LYS A 203 12.61 -19.79 -5.28
CA LYS A 203 13.71 -19.16 -6.03
C LYS A 203 14.59 -18.22 -5.20
N CYS A 204 13.96 -17.45 -4.32
CA CYS A 204 14.56 -16.31 -3.64
C CYS A 204 14.65 -16.52 -2.12
N GLY A 205 14.16 -17.65 -1.59
CA GLY A 205 14.13 -17.93 -0.15
C GLY A 205 13.12 -17.10 0.64
N THR A 206 12.33 -16.24 -0.01
CA THR A 206 11.36 -15.35 0.64
C THR A 206 10.21 -15.00 -0.31
N ALA A 207 9.06 -14.62 0.28
CA ALA A 207 7.91 -14.04 -0.42
C ALA A 207 7.65 -12.57 0.00
N LYS A 208 8.57 -11.98 0.77
CA LYS A 208 8.56 -10.54 1.03
C LYS A 208 8.84 -9.81 -0.29
N LEU A 209 8.15 -8.69 -0.52
CA LEU A 209 8.22 -7.93 -1.77
C LEU A 209 9.65 -7.50 -2.07
N GLU A 210 10.26 -6.76 -1.15
CA GLU A 210 11.64 -6.28 -1.26
C GLU A 210 12.64 -7.42 -1.51
N GLY A 211 12.52 -8.52 -0.75
CA GLY A 211 13.39 -9.67 -0.92
C GLY A 211 13.24 -10.35 -2.29
N THR A 212 12.00 -10.44 -2.79
CA THR A 212 11.72 -10.97 -4.13
C THR A 212 12.30 -10.03 -5.20
N TYR A 213 12.05 -8.73 -5.09
CA TYR A 213 12.59 -7.71 -6.00
C TYR A 213 14.13 -7.76 -6.05
N ASN A 214 14.78 -7.76 -4.88
CA ASN A 214 16.24 -7.80 -4.77
C ASN A 214 16.87 -9.06 -5.39
N CYS A 215 16.18 -10.19 -5.29
CA CYS A 215 16.57 -11.45 -5.93
C CYS A 215 16.49 -11.36 -7.47
N ILE A 216 15.42 -10.78 -8.01
CA ILE A 216 15.17 -10.77 -9.47
C ILE A 216 15.83 -9.61 -10.21
N LYS A 217 16.23 -8.52 -9.53
CA LYS A 217 16.66 -7.27 -10.18
C LYS A 217 17.78 -7.45 -11.21
N LYS A 218 18.71 -8.38 -10.95
CA LYS A 218 19.82 -8.69 -11.87
C LYS A 218 19.36 -9.44 -13.13
N LEU A 219 18.23 -10.15 -13.05
CA LEU A 219 17.64 -10.99 -14.09
C LEU A 219 16.64 -10.25 -14.98
N LEU A 220 16.37 -8.97 -14.71
CA LEU A 220 15.42 -8.18 -15.48
C LEU A 220 15.90 -7.96 -16.92
N LYS A 221 14.98 -8.11 -17.88
CA LYS A 221 15.21 -7.74 -19.29
C LYS A 221 15.43 -6.23 -19.43
N SER A 222 16.11 -5.80 -20.49
CA SER A 222 16.43 -4.38 -20.73
C SER A 222 15.20 -3.49 -20.72
N GLU A 223 14.09 -3.92 -21.33
CA GLU A 223 12.86 -3.13 -21.37
C GLU A 223 12.20 -2.95 -19.98
N ILE A 224 12.47 -3.84 -19.02
CA ILE A 224 11.98 -3.70 -17.64
C ILE A 224 12.93 -2.81 -16.83
N LYS A 225 14.25 -2.94 -17.05
CA LYS A 225 15.27 -2.10 -16.40
C LYS A 225 15.10 -0.63 -16.76
N GLU A 226 14.75 -0.33 -18.00
CA GLU A 226 14.45 1.04 -18.45
C GLU A 226 13.31 1.64 -17.62
N ILE A 227 12.17 0.95 -17.50
CA ILE A 227 11.05 1.42 -16.67
C ILE A 227 11.47 1.58 -15.22
N ALA A 228 12.18 0.59 -14.66
CA ALA A 228 12.64 0.63 -13.28
C ALA A 228 13.52 1.85 -12.98
N SER A 229 14.31 2.35 -13.94
CA SER A 229 15.14 3.55 -13.74
C SER A 229 14.37 4.86 -13.57
N HIS A 230 13.05 4.83 -13.76
CA HIS A 230 12.18 6.01 -13.65
C HIS A 230 11.17 5.92 -12.49
N LEU A 231 11.16 4.79 -11.77
CA LEU A 231 10.26 4.56 -10.65
C LEU A 231 10.96 4.89 -9.33
N PRO A 232 10.23 5.36 -8.30
CA PRO A 232 10.79 5.54 -6.97
C PRO A 232 11.15 4.18 -6.37
N LEU A 233 12.44 3.98 -6.05
CA LEU A 233 12.96 2.70 -5.52
C LEU A 233 13.94 2.91 -4.36
N GLU A 234 13.89 4.08 -3.73
CA GLU A 234 14.93 4.56 -2.80
C GLU A 234 14.69 4.17 -1.34
N LYS A 235 13.44 3.96 -0.92
CA LYS A 235 13.08 3.72 0.49
C LYS A 235 12.11 2.55 0.61
N ALA A 236 12.57 1.41 1.14
CA ALA A 236 11.67 0.31 1.48
C ALA A 236 10.64 0.75 2.53
N HIS A 237 9.43 0.18 2.49
CA HIS A 237 8.30 0.55 3.35
C HIS A 237 7.76 1.98 3.14
N ASP A 238 8.18 2.63 2.04
CA ASP A 238 7.44 3.72 1.43
C ASP A 238 6.44 3.11 0.43
N PRO A 239 5.13 3.37 0.55
CA PRO A 239 4.12 2.80 -0.34
C PRO A 239 4.37 3.04 -1.83
N THR A 240 5.02 4.15 -2.20
CA THR A 240 5.38 4.43 -3.61
C THR A 240 6.50 3.51 -4.10
N THR A 241 7.43 3.17 -3.23
CA THR A 241 8.52 2.23 -3.52
C THR A 241 7.98 0.81 -3.62
N ASP A 242 7.09 0.43 -2.71
CA ASP A 242 6.49 -0.91 -2.72
C ASP A 242 5.54 -1.09 -3.93
N ALA A 243 4.79 -0.06 -4.33
CA ALA A 243 4.08 -0.06 -5.61
C ALA A 243 5.03 -0.26 -6.81
N SER A 244 6.18 0.41 -6.81
CA SER A 244 7.18 0.30 -7.89
C SER A 244 7.78 -1.10 -7.97
N MET A 245 8.18 -1.68 -6.84
CA MET A 245 8.66 -3.05 -6.78
C MET A 245 7.59 -4.05 -7.24
N THR A 246 6.32 -3.80 -6.88
CA THR A 246 5.18 -4.63 -7.26
C THR A 246 4.99 -4.68 -8.78
N LEU A 247 5.06 -3.52 -9.47
CA LEU A 247 5.03 -3.48 -10.93
C LEU A 247 6.20 -4.27 -11.54
N ILE A 248 7.42 -4.04 -11.06
CA ILE A 248 8.62 -4.69 -11.61
C ILE A 248 8.54 -6.22 -11.46
N VAL A 249 8.08 -6.69 -10.30
CA VAL A 249 7.87 -8.13 -10.06
C VAL A 249 6.79 -8.68 -10.99
N ALA A 250 5.66 -7.97 -11.19
CA ALA A 250 4.62 -8.38 -12.13
C ALA A 250 5.16 -8.52 -13.57
N MET A 251 5.92 -7.53 -14.04
CA MET A 251 6.56 -7.56 -15.36
C MET A 251 7.56 -8.71 -15.48
N TYR A 252 8.36 -8.97 -14.43
CA TYR A 252 9.29 -10.09 -14.42
C TYR A 252 8.57 -11.44 -14.52
N ILE A 253 7.49 -11.63 -13.76
CA ILE A 253 6.68 -12.87 -13.79
C ILE A 253 6.17 -13.12 -15.21
N LEU A 254 5.67 -12.09 -15.90
CA LEU A 254 5.27 -12.24 -17.31
C LEU A 254 6.45 -12.55 -18.22
N SER A 255 7.60 -11.92 -18.00
CA SER A 255 8.77 -12.08 -18.87
C SER A 255 9.33 -13.51 -18.91
N ILE A 256 9.00 -14.33 -17.90
CA ILE A 256 9.42 -15.73 -17.76
C ILE A 256 8.31 -16.74 -18.06
N LYS A 257 7.05 -16.29 -18.23
CA LYS A 257 5.96 -17.15 -18.70
C LYS A 257 6.12 -17.28 -20.21
N LYS A 258 6.41 -18.52 -20.65
CA LYS A 258 6.45 -18.87 -22.08
C LYS A 258 5.04 -18.98 -22.62
#